data_AF-A0A843TAZ2-F1
#
_entry.id   AF-A0A843TAZ2-F1
#
_cell.length_a   1.000
_cell.length_b   1.000
_cell.length_c   1.000
_cell.angle_alpha   90.00
_cell.angle_beta   90.00
_cell.angle_gamma   90.00
#
_symmetry.space_group_name_H-M   'P 1'
#
loop_
_entity.id
_entity.type
_entity.pdbx_description
1 polymer ?
#
loop_
_entity_poly.entity_id
_entity_poly.type
_entity_poly.pdbx_seq_one_letter_code
_entity_poly.pdbx_strand_id
1 'polypeptide(L)'
;MADQERLRRVRAMLVDCDHSIDLEDVDIARAEELEALGFADFDALHIACAERGGADLFLTTDDRLLRSGERHRSQLRIRVLNPIYWLDELSKEKAE
;
A
#
# COMPACT_ATOMS: atom_id res chain seq x y z
N MET A 1 20.50 20.00 -1.21
CA MET A 1 21.13 19.12 -0.19
C MET A 1 20.11 18.20 0.48
N ALA A 2 18.97 18.70 0.98
CA ALA A 2 17.92 17.86 1.59
C ALA A 2 17.34 16.79 0.64
N ASP A 3 17.07 17.15 -0.63
CA ASP A 3 16.48 16.19 -1.60
C ASP A 3 17.45 15.08 -2.02
N GLN A 4 18.75 15.37 -2.09
CA GLN A 4 19.76 14.35 -2.39
C GLN A 4 19.88 13.33 -1.26
N GLU A 5 19.74 13.76 -0.01
CA GLU A 5 19.74 12.87 1.15
C GLU A 5 18.47 12.01 1.19
N ARG A 6 17.29 12.59 0.90
CA ARG A 6 16.04 11.83 0.77
C ARG A 6 16.15 10.75 -0.31
N LEU A 7 16.67 11.10 -1.49
CA LEU A 7 16.85 10.17 -2.59
C LEU A 7 17.82 9.03 -2.23
N ARG A 8 18.92 9.32 -1.53
CA ARG A 8 19.86 8.29 -1.08
C ARG A 8 19.19 7.30 -0.12
N ARG A 9 18.38 7.78 0.82
CA ARG A 9 17.65 6.93 1.77
C ARG A 9 16.67 6.01 1.06
N VAL A 10 15.88 6.54 0.13
CA VAL A 10 14.96 5.73 -0.67
C VAL A 10 15.73 4.66 -1.44
N ARG A 11 16.83 5.03 -2.12
CA ARG A 11 17.67 4.06 -2.84
C ARG A 11 18.27 2.99 -1.95
N ALA A 12 18.66 3.33 -0.73
CA ALA A 12 19.17 2.36 0.24
C ALA A 12 18.07 1.36 0.66
N MET A 13 16.84 1.82 0.86
CA MET A 13 15.70 0.96 1.21
C MET A 13 15.28 0.05 0.05
N LEU A 14 15.46 0.49 -1.20
CA LEU A 14 15.13 -0.32 -2.38
C LEU A 14 16.04 -1.53 -2.57
N VAL A 15 17.18 -1.62 -1.87
CA VAL A 15 18.08 -2.78 -1.96
C VAL A 15 17.41 -4.05 -1.45
N ASP A 16 16.55 -3.94 -0.43
CA ASP A 16 15.82 -5.05 0.16
C ASP A 16 14.47 -5.31 -0.53
N CYS A 17 14.22 -4.69 -1.69
CA CYS A 17 12.98 -4.84 -2.44
C CYS A 17 12.99 -6.15 -3.23
N ASP A 18 12.09 -7.07 -2.87
CA ASP A 18 11.93 -8.34 -3.58
C ASP A 18 11.33 -8.16 -4.98
N HIS A 19 10.39 -7.22 -5.14
CA HIS A 19 9.68 -7.01 -6.39
C HIS A 19 9.32 -5.54 -6.61
N SER A 20 9.63 -5.05 -7.80
CA SER A 20 9.29 -3.70 -8.26
C SER A 20 8.20 -3.75 -9.31
N ILE A 21 7.20 -2.87 -9.17
CA ILE A 21 6.10 -2.72 -10.11
C ILE A 21 6.29 -1.40 -10.88
N ASP A 22 6.48 -1.49 -12.19
CA ASP A 22 6.53 -0.32 -13.08
C ASP A 22 5.13 0.16 -13.42
N LEU A 23 4.88 1.47 -13.38
CA LEU A 23 3.54 2.02 -13.64
C LEU A 23 3.07 1.76 -15.08
N GLU A 24 1.84 1.28 -15.20
CA GLU A 24 1.14 1.08 -16.45
C GLU A 24 -0.20 1.86 -16.47
N ASP A 25 -0.76 2.07 -17.66
CA ASP A 25 -2.04 2.79 -17.82
C ASP A 25 -3.20 2.14 -17.03
N VAL A 26 -3.14 0.83 -16.81
CA VAL A 26 -4.12 0.10 -16.00
C VAL A 26 -4.06 0.49 -14.52
N ASP A 27 -2.87 0.83 -13.99
CA ASP A 27 -2.72 1.29 -12.62
C ASP A 27 -3.29 2.68 -12.45
N ILE A 28 -3.07 3.55 -13.44
CA ILE A 28 -3.60 4.91 -13.47
C ILE A 28 -5.13 4.86 -13.51
N ALA A 29 -5.71 4.08 -14.42
CA ALA A 29 -7.16 3.92 -14.51
C ALA A 29 -7.76 3.37 -13.21
N ARG A 30 -7.10 2.41 -12.57
CA ARG A 30 -7.54 1.88 -11.27
C ARG A 30 -7.38 2.93 -10.15
N ALA A 31 -6.32 3.73 -10.18
CA ALA A 31 -6.13 4.82 -9.22
C ALA A 31 -7.26 5.86 -9.34
N GLU A 32 -7.67 6.24 -10.55
CA GLU A 32 -8.79 7.16 -10.78
C GLU A 32 -10.12 6.62 -10.19
N GLU A 33 -10.38 5.31 -10.32
CA GLU A 33 -11.52 4.67 -9.67
C GLU A 33 -11.47 4.78 -8.14
N LEU A 34 -10.28 4.61 -7.55
CA LEU A 34 -10.06 4.70 -6.11
C LEU A 34 -10.13 6.17 -5.63
N GLU A 35 -9.62 7.13 -6.40
CA GLU A 35 -9.79 8.56 -6.11
C GLU A 35 -11.26 8.95 -6.04
N ALA A 36 -12.10 8.41 -6.95
CA ALA A 36 -13.54 8.62 -6.92
C ALA A 36 -14.21 8.04 -5.65
N LEU A 37 -13.58 7.07 -4.99
CA LEU A 37 -14.01 6.55 -3.68
C LEU A 37 -13.50 7.41 -2.50
N GLY A 38 -12.62 8.38 -2.75
CA GLY A 38 -12.10 9.31 -1.76
C GLY A 38 -10.71 8.96 -1.21
N PHE A 39 -9.95 8.10 -1.90
CA PHE A 39 -8.52 7.94 -1.65
C PHE A 39 -7.73 9.14 -2.21
N ALA A 40 -6.61 9.49 -1.59
CA ALA A 40 -5.72 10.52 -2.12
C ALA A 40 -4.90 9.99 -3.30
N ASP A 41 -4.47 10.85 -4.20
CA ASP A 41 -3.90 10.50 -5.52
C ASP A 41 -2.79 9.44 -5.43
N PHE A 42 -1.78 9.68 -4.59
CA PHE A 42 -0.68 8.72 -4.40
C PHE A 42 -1.09 7.46 -3.64
N ASP A 43 -2.04 7.55 -2.71
CA ASP A 43 -2.51 6.38 -1.97
C ASP A 43 -3.31 5.45 -2.88
N ALA A 44 -4.16 6.02 -3.74
CA ALA A 44 -4.89 5.32 -4.78
C ALA A 44 -3.94 4.58 -5.72
N LEU A 45 -2.87 5.27 -6.18
CA LEU A 45 -1.86 4.66 -7.04
C LEU A 45 -1.10 3.53 -6.35
N HIS A 46 -0.68 3.72 -5.09
CA HIS A 46 0.00 2.65 -4.33
C HIS A 46 -0.89 1.42 -4.14
N ILE A 47 -2.18 1.61 -3.85
CA ILE A 47 -3.14 0.51 -3.73
C ILE A 47 -3.31 -0.18 -5.08
N ALA A 48 -3.49 0.57 -6.18
CA ALA A 48 -3.63 0.00 -7.52
C ALA A 48 -2.41 -0.86 -7.90
N CYS A 49 -1.21 -0.37 -7.65
CA CYS A 49 0.03 -1.12 -7.86
C CYS A 49 0.10 -2.39 -7.00
N ALA A 50 -0.32 -2.32 -5.73
CA ALA A 50 -0.33 -3.49 -4.84
C ALA A 50 -1.39 -4.52 -5.27
N GLU A 51 -2.56 -4.08 -5.74
CA GLU A 51 -3.59 -4.96 -6.32
C GLU A 51 -3.06 -5.68 -7.58
N ARG A 52 -2.39 -4.96 -8.48
CA ARG A 52 -1.83 -5.55 -9.71
C ARG A 52 -0.63 -6.44 -9.44
N GLY A 53 0.22 -6.05 -8.49
CA GLY A 53 1.36 -6.84 -8.03
C GLY A 53 0.97 -8.13 -7.32
N GLY A 54 -0.32 -8.36 -7.08
CA GLY A 54 -0.84 -9.56 -6.45
C GLY A 54 -0.52 -9.65 -4.96
N ALA A 55 -0.33 -8.50 -4.29
CA ALA A 55 -0.13 -8.47 -2.85
C ALA A 55 -1.41 -8.90 -2.13
N ASP A 56 -1.31 -9.68 -1.05
CA ASP A 56 -2.47 -10.00 -0.22
C ASP A 56 -2.88 -8.82 0.69
N LEU A 57 -1.89 -8.01 1.07
CA LEU A 57 -1.97 -7.01 2.13
C LEU A 57 -1.18 -5.75 1.73
N PHE A 58 -1.76 -4.59 2.01
CA PHE A 58 -1.10 -3.29 1.95
C PHE A 58 -0.92 -2.75 3.37
N LEU A 59 0.34 -2.65 3.81
CA LEU A 59 0.65 -2.21 5.17
C LEU A 59 0.96 -0.71 5.22
N THR A 60 0.28 0.03 6.09
CA THR A 60 0.49 1.47 6.27
C THR A 60 0.27 1.90 7.71
N THR A 61 0.95 2.98 8.12
CA THR A 61 0.76 3.62 9.43
C THR A 61 -0.09 4.89 9.35
N ASP A 62 -0.62 5.24 8.17
CA ASP A 62 -1.46 6.43 8.02
C ASP A 62 -2.92 6.13 8.42
N ASP A 63 -3.39 6.77 9.49
CA ASP A 63 -4.74 6.59 10.02
C ASP A 63 -5.86 6.99 9.06
N ARG A 64 -5.63 7.92 8.13
CA ARG A 64 -6.63 8.30 7.12
C ARG A 64 -6.73 7.18 6.09
N LEU A 65 -5.60 6.68 5.61
CA LEU A 65 -5.59 5.57 4.65
C LEU A 65 -6.17 4.29 5.24
N LEU A 66 -5.85 3.97 6.50
CA LEU A 66 -6.44 2.82 7.21
C LEU A 66 -7.96 2.92 7.30
N ARG A 67 -8.48 4.11 7.64
CA ARG A 67 -9.93 4.34 7.74
C ARG A 67 -10.62 4.27 6.37
N SER A 68 -10.00 4.83 5.32
CA SER A 68 -10.54 4.73 3.96
C SER A 68 -10.51 3.29 3.45
N GLY A 69 -9.41 2.57 3.70
CA GLY A 69 -9.25 1.17 3.35
C GLY A 69 -10.32 0.28 3.99
N GLU A 70 -10.59 0.46 5.29
CA GLU A 70 -11.65 -0.30 5.97
C GLU A 70 -13.05 0.10 5.49
N ARG A 71 -13.31 1.40 5.29
CA ARG A 71 -14.60 1.88 4.77
C ARG A 71 -14.94 1.31 3.39
N HIS A 72 -13.94 1.17 2.53
CA HIS A 72 -14.08 0.73 1.15
C HIS A 72 -13.59 -0.70 0.92
N ARG A 73 -13.48 -1.50 1.99
CA ARG A 73 -12.89 -2.85 1.96
C ARG A 73 -13.52 -3.78 0.92
N SER A 74 -14.83 -3.67 0.65
CA SER A 74 -15.52 -4.50 -0.35
C SER A 74 -15.22 -4.11 -1.80
N GLN A 75 -14.64 -2.92 -2.02
CA GLN A 75 -14.27 -2.39 -3.33
C GLN A 75 -12.76 -2.55 -3.61
N LEU A 76 -11.98 -2.87 -2.59
CA LEU A 76 -10.56 -3.19 -2.70
C LEU A 76 -10.36 -4.69 -2.91
N ARG A 77 -9.35 -5.03 -3.72
CA ARG A 77 -8.92 -6.42 -3.94
C ARG A 77 -7.94 -6.89 -2.87
N ILE A 78 -7.40 -5.97 -2.07
CA ILE A 78 -6.39 -6.20 -1.05
C ILE A 78 -6.81 -5.64 0.30
N ARG A 79 -6.30 -6.22 1.40
CA ARG A 79 -6.53 -5.72 2.76
C ARG A 79 -5.55 -4.59 3.09
N VAL A 80 -6.06 -3.45 3.54
CA VAL A 80 -5.23 -2.35 4.06
C VAL A 80 -5.16 -2.47 5.58
N LEU A 81 -3.96 -2.63 6.15
CA LEU A 81 -3.78 -2.85 7.59
C LEU A 81 -2.60 -2.08 8.17
N ASN A 82 -2.64 -1.89 9.49
CA ASN A 82 -1.48 -1.40 10.22
C ASN A 82 -0.48 -2.55 10.45
N PRO A 83 0.83 -2.36 10.20
CA PRO A 83 1.84 -3.38 10.45
C PRO A 83 1.78 -3.99 11.86
N ILE A 84 1.49 -3.19 12.88
CA ILE A 84 1.42 -3.66 14.28
C ILE A 84 0.24 -4.61 14.48
N TYR A 85 -0.92 -4.30 13.91
CA TYR A 85 -2.10 -5.16 14.02
C TYR A 85 -1.91 -6.47 13.26
N TRP A 86 -1.29 -6.41 12.09
CA TRP A 86 -0.96 -7.61 11.33
C TRP A 86 0.04 -8.52 12.07
N LEU A 87 1.05 -7.95 12.74
CA LEU A 87 1.97 -8.73 13.56
C LEU A 87 1.27 -9.42 14.75
N ASP A 88 0.29 -8.75 15.36
CA ASP A 88 -0.52 -9.34 16.44
C ASP A 88 -1.42 -10.49 15.92
N GLU A 89 -2.04 -10.33 14.73
CA GLU A 89 -2.79 -11.40 14.05
C GLU A 89 -1.89 -12.65 13.83
N LEU A 90 -0.70 -12.46 13.24
CA LEU A 90 0.25 -13.55 12.99
C LEU A 90 0.72 -14.25 14.26
N SER A 91 0.90 -13.50 15.35
CA SER A 91 1.37 -14.06 16.62
C SER A 91 0.34 -14.99 17.25
N LYS A 92 -0.95 -14.71 17.04
CA LYS A 92 -2.06 -15.53 17.52
C LYS A 92 -2.24 -16.79 16.67
N GLU A 93 -2.13 -16.66 15.35
CA GLU A 93 -2.22 -17.82 14.44
C GLU A 93 -1.12 -18.86 14.68
N LYS A 94 0.07 -18.47 15.14
CA LYS A 94 1.15 -19.41 15.47
C LYS A 94 1.01 -20.09 16.83
N ALA A 95 0.11 -19.60 17.67
CA ALA A 95 -0.12 -20.13 19.02
C ALA A 95 -1.22 -21.22 19.05
N GLU A 96 -1.95 -21.40 17.96
CA GLU A 96 -2.98 -22.42 17.74
C GLU A 96 -2.47 -23.55 16.84
#